data_AF-A0A0S7C1V1-F1
#
_entry.id   AF-A0A0S7C1V1-F1
#
_cell.length_a   1.000
_cell.length_b   1.000
_cell.length_c   1.000
_cell.angle_alpha   90.00
_cell.angle_beta   90.00
_cell.angle_gamma   90.00
#
_symmetry.space_group_name_H-M   'P 1'
#
loop_
_entity.id
_entity.type
_entity.pdbx_description
1 polymer ?
#
loop_
_entity_poly.entity_id
_entity_poly.type
_entity_poly.pdbx_seq_one_letter_code
_entity_poly.pdbx_strand_id
1 'polypeptide(L)'
;MPTIEIVSINSTKIGLSQTDFDISIIEENKLISHRSLFYDLLLEQNGVIVHIGNPDLKDDKEGGFYAGAIVDWDFEPGDIIIPEYDDNDPTYNRGANQQFRFKFLKQYKSDIDKLLKIALDNSPIKKVYFLTDYQFGPENGKIEIIYTITDLWTQHDNEGLGLNTLYEIYGR
;
A
#
# COMPACT_ATOMS: atom_id res chain seq x y z
N MET A 1 -6.00 4.23 -9.86
CA MET A 1 -4.61 4.40 -9.37
C MET A 1 -4.48 3.66 -8.04
N PRO A 2 -3.37 2.95 -7.77
CA PRO A 2 -3.20 2.22 -6.51
C PRO A 2 -2.74 3.15 -5.37
N THR A 3 -3.20 2.86 -4.16
CA THR A 3 -2.59 3.37 -2.92
C THR A 3 -1.73 2.27 -2.31
N ILE A 4 -0.63 2.68 -1.66
CA ILE A 4 0.28 1.80 -0.93
C ILE A 4 0.60 2.48 0.39
N GLU A 5 0.40 1.77 1.49
CA GLU A 5 0.48 2.37 2.82
C GLU A 5 1.15 1.40 3.82
N ILE A 6 1.89 1.97 4.76
CA ILE A 6 2.50 1.25 5.88
C ILE A 6 1.96 1.82 7.19
N VAL A 7 1.40 0.96 8.04
CA VAL A 7 0.89 1.34 9.35
C VAL A 7 1.79 0.79 10.45
N SER A 8 2.31 1.68 11.29
CA SER A 8 3.02 1.31 12.52
C SER A 8 2.05 1.24 13.68
N ILE A 9 1.68 0.03 14.10
CA ILE A 9 0.65 -0.19 15.13
C ILE A 9 1.12 0.30 16.50
N ASN A 10 0.23 1.02 17.20
CA ASN A 10 0.40 1.66 18.50
C ASN A 10 1.53 2.70 18.57
N SER A 11 2.14 3.07 17.44
CA SER A 11 3.09 4.18 17.42
C SER A 11 2.35 5.51 17.56
N THR A 12 2.99 6.48 18.21
CA THR A 12 2.49 7.85 18.34
C THR A 12 3.16 8.82 17.38
N LYS A 13 4.33 8.44 16.83
CA LYS A 13 5.12 9.20 15.86
C LYS A 13 6.21 8.31 15.28
N ILE A 14 6.50 8.47 13.98
CA ILE A 14 7.66 7.84 13.35
C ILE A 14 8.75 8.89 13.09
N GLY A 15 8.37 10.08 12.61
CA GLY A 15 9.30 11.19 12.39
C GLY A 15 10.12 11.05 11.10
N LEU A 16 9.49 10.67 10.00
CA LEU A 16 10.14 10.52 8.70
C LEU A 16 10.53 11.89 8.10
N SER A 17 11.65 11.92 7.37
CA SER A 17 12.05 13.04 6.52
C SER A 17 11.92 12.67 5.05
N GLN A 18 11.21 13.49 4.27
CA GLN A 18 11.06 13.29 2.83
C GLN A 18 12.39 13.27 2.07
N THR A 19 13.43 13.96 2.59
CA THR A 19 14.77 13.99 1.97
C THR A 19 15.50 12.65 2.00
N ASP A 20 15.02 11.71 2.82
CA ASP A 20 15.68 10.43 3.05
C ASP A 20 15.22 9.33 2.09
N PHE A 21 14.33 9.68 1.15
CA PHE A 21 13.64 8.78 0.23
C PHE A 21 13.51 9.39 -1.17
N ASP A 22 13.66 8.54 -2.19
CA ASP A 22 13.42 8.84 -3.59
C ASP A 22 11.93 8.80 -3.94
N ILE A 23 11.14 8.01 -3.22
CA ILE A 23 9.66 8.01 -3.27
C ILE A 23 9.04 9.16 -2.46
N SER A 24 7.78 9.49 -2.72
CA SER A 24 7.03 10.47 -1.92
C SER A 24 6.39 9.82 -0.72
N ILE A 25 6.38 10.53 0.42
CA ILE A 25 5.79 10.05 1.67
C ILE A 25 4.94 11.12 2.37
N ILE A 26 3.85 10.66 2.99
CA ILE A 26 3.03 11.43 3.93
C ILE A 26 2.90 10.60 5.20
N GLU A 27 3.26 11.18 6.35
CA GLU A 27 3.10 10.58 7.67
C GLU A 27 1.87 11.22 8.34
N GLU A 28 0.91 10.39 8.75
CA GLU A 28 -0.27 10.83 9.48
C GLU A 28 -0.46 10.03 10.77
N ASN A 29 -0.90 10.73 11.83
CA ASN A 29 -1.18 10.14 13.14
C ASN A 29 -2.64 9.66 13.28
N LYS A 30 -3.36 9.57 12.17
CA LYS A 30 -4.72 9.04 12.10
C LYS A 30 -4.70 7.91 11.09
N LEU A 31 -5.24 6.75 11.47
CA LEU A 31 -5.29 5.59 10.59
C LEU A 31 -6.48 5.70 9.64
N ILE A 32 -6.37 6.62 8.68
CA ILE A 32 -7.35 6.83 7.62
C ILE A 32 -6.63 6.57 6.30
N SER A 33 -6.97 5.46 5.65
CA SER A 33 -6.45 5.18 4.32
C SER A 33 -7.05 6.14 3.29
N HIS A 34 -6.30 6.41 2.22
CA HIS A 34 -6.82 7.16 1.07
C HIS A 34 -7.91 6.42 0.29
N ARG A 35 -8.15 5.13 0.60
CA ARG A 35 -9.23 4.32 0.04
C ARG A 35 -9.90 3.48 1.12
N SER A 36 -11.07 2.91 0.79
CA SER A 36 -11.99 2.40 1.81
C SER A 36 -11.84 0.92 2.15
N LEU A 37 -11.04 0.14 1.42
CA LEU A 37 -11.10 -1.33 1.51
C LEU A 37 -10.79 -1.90 2.90
N PHE A 38 -9.89 -1.25 3.63
CA PHE A 38 -9.50 -1.64 5.00
C PHE A 38 -9.91 -0.60 6.05
N TYR A 39 -10.83 0.31 5.70
CA TYR A 39 -11.18 1.46 6.54
C TYR A 39 -11.70 1.06 7.93
N ASP A 40 -12.66 0.14 7.99
CA ASP A 40 -13.25 -0.30 9.27
C ASP A 40 -12.20 -0.94 10.18
N LEU A 41 -11.31 -1.77 9.60
CA LEU A 41 -10.20 -2.35 10.35
C LEU A 41 -9.29 -1.27 10.92
N LEU A 42 -8.90 -0.28 10.11
CA LEU A 42 -7.98 0.79 10.51
C LEU A 42 -8.58 1.69 11.60
N LEU A 43 -9.88 1.94 11.57
CA LEU A 43 -10.58 2.71 12.61
C LEU A 43 -10.52 2.06 14.00
N GLU A 44 -10.40 0.73 14.07
CA GLU A 44 -10.29 -0.01 15.32
C GLU A 44 -8.86 -0.04 15.88
N GLN A 45 -7.88 0.46 15.13
CA GLN A 45 -6.48 0.46 15.52
C GLN A 45 -6.01 1.85 15.97
N ASN A 46 -4.86 1.87 16.66
CA ASN A 46 -4.11 3.09 16.92
C ASN A 46 -2.73 2.97 16.27
N GLY A 47 -2.16 4.07 15.81
CA GLY A 47 -0.85 4.05 15.19
C GLY A 47 -0.56 5.27 14.33
N VAL A 48 0.49 5.14 13.54
CA VAL A 48 0.88 6.10 12.49
C VAL A 48 0.76 5.39 11.15
N ILE A 49 0.17 6.04 10.17
CA ILE A 49 0.14 5.58 8.77
C ILE A 49 1.12 6.41 7.94
N VAL A 50 1.82 5.71 7.05
CA VAL A 50 2.73 6.30 6.07
C VAL A 50 2.18 5.97 4.69
N HIS A 51 1.69 6.98 4.00
CA HIS A 51 1.27 6.84 2.61
C HIS A 51 2.50 6.93 1.71
N ILE A 52 2.60 6.02 0.76
CA ILE A 52 3.68 5.95 -0.23
C ILE A 52 3.13 6.38 -1.58
N GLY A 53 3.81 7.33 -2.21
CA GLY A 53 3.39 7.93 -3.47
C GLY A 53 4.49 7.96 -4.51
N ASN A 54 4.09 8.31 -5.73
CA ASN A 54 4.98 8.50 -6.86
C ASN A 54 6.06 9.56 -6.54
N PRO A 55 7.30 9.41 -7.05
CA PRO A 55 8.40 10.35 -6.78
C PRO A 55 8.14 11.81 -7.17
N ASP A 56 7.26 12.06 -8.14
CA ASP A 56 6.89 13.41 -8.61
C ASP A 56 5.92 14.13 -7.64
N LEU A 57 5.32 13.41 -6.68
CA LEU A 57 4.39 13.96 -5.69
C LEU A 57 5.07 14.52 -4.43
N LYS A 58 6.41 14.70 -4.42
CA LYS A 58 7.13 15.18 -3.22
C LYS A 58 6.71 16.59 -2.82
N ASP A 59 6.41 17.41 -3.82
CA ASP A 59 6.09 18.83 -3.68
C ASP A 59 4.57 19.11 -3.73
N ASP A 60 3.75 18.12 -4.12
CA ASP A 60 2.29 18.24 -4.20
C ASP A 60 1.60 17.22 -3.30
N LYS A 61 1.33 17.65 -2.05
CA LYS A 61 0.66 16.84 -1.03
C LYS A 61 -0.85 17.10 -0.94
N GLU A 62 -1.37 18.08 -1.69
CA GLU A 62 -2.80 18.44 -1.67
C GLU A 62 -3.56 17.90 -2.90
N GLY A 63 -2.83 17.51 -3.95
CA GLY A 63 -3.37 16.75 -5.08
C GLY A 63 -3.67 15.29 -4.76
N GLY A 64 -4.07 14.53 -5.78
CA GLY A 64 -4.27 13.08 -5.64
C GLY A 64 -2.96 12.37 -5.32
N PHE A 65 -2.92 11.59 -4.23
CA PHE A 65 -1.73 10.88 -3.76
C PHE A 65 -1.82 9.36 -4.00
N TYR A 66 -0.95 8.82 -4.86
CA TYR A 66 -1.00 7.44 -5.34
C TYR A 66 0.38 6.94 -5.75
N ALA A 67 0.52 5.61 -5.91
CA ALA A 67 1.80 4.92 -6.05
C ALA A 67 1.98 4.18 -7.40
N GLY A 68 1.29 4.61 -8.46
CA GLY A 68 1.34 3.93 -9.75
C GLY A 68 2.71 3.93 -10.42
N ALA A 69 3.54 4.96 -10.24
CA ALA A 69 4.84 5.11 -10.88
C ALA A 69 5.96 4.28 -10.23
N ILE A 70 5.69 3.65 -9.08
CA ILE A 70 6.65 2.78 -8.38
C ILE A 70 6.35 1.28 -8.56
N VAL A 71 5.25 0.96 -9.24
CA VAL A 71 4.81 -0.40 -9.55
C VAL A 71 5.34 -0.82 -10.92
N ASP A 72 5.84 -2.05 -11.00
CA ASP A 72 6.19 -2.73 -12.24
C ASP A 72 4.92 -3.34 -12.86
N TRP A 73 4.26 -2.56 -13.72
CA TRP A 73 3.03 -2.99 -14.39
C TRP A 73 3.26 -4.04 -15.48
N ASP A 74 4.51 -4.22 -15.94
CA ASP A 74 4.86 -5.25 -16.91
C ASP A 74 4.97 -6.64 -16.28
N PHE A 75 4.98 -6.72 -14.93
CA PHE A 75 5.03 -7.99 -14.21
C PHE A 75 3.78 -8.86 -14.43
N GLU A 76 2.60 -8.26 -14.37
CA GLU A 76 1.32 -8.91 -14.68
C GLU A 76 0.64 -8.14 -15.81
N PRO A 77 1.08 -8.35 -17.06
CA PRO A 77 0.58 -7.59 -18.19
C PRO A 77 -0.88 -7.97 -18.47
N GLY A 78 -1.72 -6.96 -18.71
CA GLY A 78 -3.11 -7.14 -19.05
C GLY A 78 -3.74 -5.83 -19.48
N ASP A 79 -4.66 -5.91 -20.44
CA ASP A 79 -5.46 -4.75 -20.82
C ASP A 79 -6.45 -4.43 -19.71
N ILE A 80 -6.45 -3.19 -19.24
CA ILE A 80 -7.45 -2.69 -18.31
C ILE A 80 -8.65 -2.19 -19.10
N ILE A 81 -9.79 -2.84 -18.89
CA ILE A 81 -11.08 -2.42 -19.42
C ILE A 81 -11.67 -1.42 -18.43
N ILE A 82 -11.82 -0.17 -18.87
CA ILE A 82 -12.56 0.84 -18.13
C ILE A 82 -14.04 0.62 -18.42
N PRO A 83 -14.86 0.23 -17.42
CA PRO A 83 -16.29 0.07 -17.64
C PRO A 83 -16.91 1.41 -18.02
N GLU A 84 -17.82 1.39 -18.99
CA GLU A 84 -18.69 2.54 -19.24
C GLU A 84 -19.66 2.69 -18.08
N TYR A 85 -19.77 3.89 -17.53
CA TYR A 85 -20.70 4.18 -16.45
C TYR A 85 -22.12 4.27 -17.02
N ASP A 86 -23.00 3.35 -16.61
CA ASP A 86 -24.44 3.39 -16.90
C ASP A 86 -25.21 3.45 -15.58
N ASP A 87 -25.91 4.56 -15.35
CA ASP A 87 -26.78 4.77 -14.17
C ASP A 87 -27.91 3.72 -14.06
N ASN A 88 -28.21 3.00 -15.15
CA ASN A 88 -29.23 1.96 -15.20
C ASN A 88 -28.66 0.54 -15.07
N ASP A 89 -27.34 0.37 -15.00
CA ASP A 89 -26.73 -0.94 -14.81
C ASP A 89 -26.89 -1.39 -13.34
N PRO A 90 -27.69 -2.44 -13.07
CA PRO A 90 -27.84 -2.95 -11.70
C PRO A 90 -26.57 -3.65 -11.20
N THR A 91 -25.69 -4.05 -12.11
CA THR A 91 -24.37 -4.57 -11.79
C THR A 91 -23.45 -3.37 -11.66
N TYR A 92 -23.15 -3.00 -10.43
CA TYR A 92 -22.30 -1.84 -10.12
C TYR A 92 -20.83 -2.13 -10.52
N ASN A 93 -20.58 -2.36 -11.80
CA ASN A 93 -19.32 -2.87 -12.33
C ASN A 93 -18.30 -1.74 -12.37
N ARG A 94 -17.46 -1.68 -11.33
CA ARG A 94 -16.38 -0.69 -11.20
C ARG A 94 -15.06 -1.15 -11.84
N GLY A 95 -15.07 -2.28 -12.55
CA GLY A 95 -13.89 -2.83 -13.22
C GLY A 95 -12.94 -3.59 -12.30
N ALA A 96 -13.40 -4.09 -11.14
CA ALA A 96 -12.56 -4.92 -10.28
C ALA A 96 -12.17 -6.25 -10.95
N ASN A 97 -11.24 -6.98 -10.33
CA ASN A 97 -10.78 -8.33 -10.72
C ASN A 97 -10.09 -8.41 -12.10
N GLN A 98 -9.29 -7.40 -12.46
CA GLN A 98 -8.55 -7.37 -13.73
C GLN A 98 -7.04 -7.55 -13.56
N GLN A 99 -6.48 -7.15 -12.41
CA GLN A 99 -5.09 -7.39 -12.01
C GLN A 99 -5.06 -7.87 -10.57
N PHE A 100 -4.16 -8.79 -10.23
CA PHE A 100 -4.17 -9.49 -8.95
C PHE A 100 -2.86 -9.31 -8.18
N ARG A 101 -1.76 -9.12 -8.89
CA ARG A 101 -0.42 -9.09 -8.31
C ARG A 101 0.40 -7.95 -8.87
N PHE A 102 1.43 -7.58 -8.13
CA PHE A 102 2.36 -6.54 -8.54
C PHE A 102 3.76 -6.78 -7.98
N LYS A 103 4.74 -6.13 -8.60
CA LYS A 103 6.07 -5.91 -8.03
C LYS A 103 6.35 -4.42 -7.96
N PHE A 104 7.25 -4.03 -7.08
CA PHE A 104 7.87 -2.72 -7.09
C PHE A 104 8.99 -2.68 -8.14
N LEU A 105 9.12 -1.54 -8.80
CA LEU A 105 10.30 -1.26 -9.62
C LEU A 105 11.55 -1.34 -8.75
N LYS A 106 12.57 -2.04 -9.26
CA LYS A 106 13.78 -2.41 -8.50
C LYS A 106 14.44 -1.24 -7.78
N GLN A 107 14.46 -0.06 -8.39
CA GLN A 107 15.08 1.15 -7.84
C GLN A 107 14.43 1.67 -6.56
N TYR A 108 13.16 1.35 -6.29
CA TYR A 108 12.44 1.83 -5.11
C TYR A 108 12.40 0.81 -3.97
N LYS A 109 12.86 -0.43 -4.18
CA LYS A 109 12.80 -1.49 -3.15
C LYS A 109 13.52 -1.10 -1.86
N SER A 110 14.66 -0.41 -1.95
CA SER A 110 15.42 0.02 -0.77
C SER A 110 14.65 1.00 0.11
N ASP A 111 13.87 1.88 -0.49
CA ASP A 111 13.09 2.88 0.24
C ASP A 111 11.92 2.23 0.96
N ILE A 112 11.20 1.34 0.27
CA ILE A 112 10.10 0.57 0.87
C ILE A 112 10.62 -0.29 2.03
N ASP A 113 11.76 -0.97 1.85
CA ASP A 113 12.37 -1.79 2.89
C ASP A 113 12.78 -0.96 4.11
N LYS A 114 13.37 0.21 3.87
CA LYS A 114 13.74 1.17 4.92
C LYS A 114 12.50 1.67 5.68
N LEU A 115 11.41 2.00 4.98
CA LEU A 115 10.15 2.42 5.60
C LEU A 115 9.54 1.32 6.46
N LEU A 116 9.49 0.08 5.95
CA LEU A 116 8.98 -1.07 6.71
C LEU A 116 9.78 -1.29 7.99
N LYS A 117 11.11 -1.23 7.92
CA LYS A 117 11.99 -1.36 9.09
C LYS A 117 11.76 -0.25 10.11
N ILE A 118 11.73 1.00 9.65
CA ILE A 118 11.48 2.16 10.52
C ILE A 118 10.11 2.05 11.20
N ALA A 119 9.05 1.72 10.45
CA ALA A 119 7.72 1.53 11.01
C ALA A 119 7.70 0.39 12.05
N LEU A 120 8.34 -0.74 11.74
CA LEU A 120 8.38 -1.89 12.64
C LEU A 120 9.17 -1.60 13.93
N ASP A 121 10.26 -0.86 13.82
CA ASP A 121 11.07 -0.45 14.96
C ASP A 121 10.31 0.50 15.89
N ASN A 122 9.48 1.38 15.31
CA ASN A 122 8.65 2.36 16.04
C ASN A 122 7.32 1.79 16.55
N SER A 123 6.93 0.57 16.15
CA SER A 123 5.78 -0.11 16.74
C SER A 123 6.14 -0.67 18.13
N PRO A 124 5.46 -0.28 19.22
CA PRO A 124 5.71 -0.82 20.56
C PRO A 124 5.44 -2.32 20.68
N ILE A 125 4.61 -2.86 19.79
CA ILE A 125 4.24 -4.29 19.76
C ILE A 125 4.90 -5.03 18.61
N LYS A 126 5.86 -4.40 17.91
CA LYS A 126 6.56 -4.97 16.75
C LYS A 126 5.59 -5.53 15.70
N LYS A 127 4.55 -4.76 15.39
CA LYS A 127 3.55 -5.11 14.37
C LYS A 127 3.36 -3.95 13.41
N VAL A 128 3.41 -4.23 12.12
CA VAL A 128 3.04 -3.30 11.06
C VAL A 128 2.03 -3.90 10.11
N TYR A 129 1.23 -3.05 9.49
CA TYR A 129 0.48 -3.40 8.30
C TYR A 129 1.15 -2.82 7.08
N PHE A 130 1.28 -3.60 6.02
CA PHE A 130 1.58 -3.12 4.68
C PHE A 130 0.35 -3.40 3.83
N LEU A 131 -0.30 -2.38 3.27
CA LEU A 131 -1.52 -2.58 2.51
C LEU A 131 -1.51 -1.86 1.16
N THR A 132 -2.31 -2.41 0.24
CA THR A 132 -2.56 -1.80 -1.06
C THR A 132 -4.06 -1.74 -1.35
N ASP A 133 -4.50 -0.72 -2.07
CA ASP A 133 -5.87 -0.62 -2.59
C ASP A 133 -5.87 -0.04 -4.00
N TYR A 134 -6.45 -0.78 -4.94
CA TYR A 134 -6.48 -0.52 -6.35
C TYR A 134 -7.81 -0.94 -6.97
N GLN A 135 -8.44 -0.04 -7.72
CA GLN A 135 -9.81 -0.25 -8.23
C GLN A 135 -9.95 -1.41 -9.23
N PHE A 136 -8.86 -1.76 -9.92
CA PHE A 136 -8.84 -2.90 -10.85
C PHE A 136 -8.28 -4.17 -10.20
N GLY A 137 -7.90 -4.08 -8.92
CA GLY A 137 -7.50 -5.19 -8.06
C GLY A 137 -8.66 -6.13 -7.72
N PRO A 138 -8.40 -7.18 -6.91
CA PRO A 138 -9.45 -8.03 -6.34
C PRO A 138 -10.56 -7.20 -5.68
N GLU A 139 -11.82 -7.49 -5.99
CA GLU A 139 -12.95 -6.71 -5.45
C GLU A 139 -13.00 -6.73 -3.91
N ASN A 140 -12.63 -7.86 -3.32
CA ASN A 140 -12.63 -8.05 -1.88
C ASN A 140 -11.20 -7.96 -1.35
N GLY A 141 -11.04 -7.20 -0.26
CA GLY A 141 -9.78 -7.11 0.46
C GLY A 141 -9.40 -8.44 1.09
N LYS A 142 -8.12 -8.75 1.04
CA LYS A 142 -7.54 -9.92 1.71
C LYS A 142 -6.63 -9.48 2.85
N ILE A 143 -6.66 -10.21 3.96
CA ILE A 143 -5.66 -10.07 5.02
C ILE A 143 -4.76 -11.31 4.99
N GLU A 144 -3.46 -11.09 4.95
CA GLU A 144 -2.44 -12.14 4.99
C GLU A 144 -1.45 -11.88 6.11
N ILE A 145 -0.98 -12.94 6.76
CA ILE A 145 0.11 -12.85 7.73
C ILE A 145 1.41 -13.22 7.01
N ILE A 146 2.38 -12.31 7.03
CA ILE A 146 3.73 -12.54 6.52
C ILE A 146 4.73 -12.17 7.60
N TYR A 147 5.28 -13.20 8.26
CA TYR A 147 5.89 -13.05 9.58
C TYR A 147 7.03 -12.05 9.64
N THR A 148 7.82 -11.90 8.56
CA THR A 148 8.96 -10.99 8.54
C THR A 148 9.02 -10.16 7.26
N ILE A 149 9.75 -9.04 7.32
CA ILE A 149 10.08 -8.23 6.13
C ILE A 149 10.82 -9.08 5.08
N THR A 150 11.66 -10.03 5.51
CA THR A 150 12.33 -10.97 4.61
C THR A 150 11.35 -11.87 3.88
N ASP A 151 10.31 -12.36 4.56
CA ASP A 151 9.26 -13.18 3.93
C ASP A 151 8.49 -12.36 2.90
N LEU A 152 8.16 -11.10 3.22
CA LEU A 152 7.53 -10.16 2.27
C LEU A 152 8.35 -10.00 1.00
N TRP A 153 9.66 -9.75 1.14
CA TRP A 153 10.54 -9.63 -0.02
C TRP A 153 10.72 -10.94 -0.78
N THR A 154 10.72 -12.07 -0.08
CA THR A 154 10.79 -13.39 -0.71
C THR A 154 9.56 -13.66 -1.58
N GLN A 155 8.35 -13.37 -1.07
CA GLN A 155 7.11 -13.48 -1.84
C GLN A 155 7.08 -12.51 -3.01
N HIS A 156 7.41 -11.23 -2.76
CA HIS A 156 7.54 -10.21 -3.79
C HIS A 156 8.47 -10.68 -4.92
N ASP A 157 9.65 -11.20 -4.61
CA ASP A 157 10.65 -11.54 -5.62
C ASP A 157 10.30 -12.80 -6.41
N ASN A 158 9.70 -13.80 -5.76
CA ASN A 158 9.32 -15.05 -6.41
C ASN A 158 8.06 -14.89 -7.26
N GLU A 159 7.00 -14.30 -6.71
CA GLU A 159 5.67 -14.40 -7.30
C GLU A 159 4.87 -13.09 -7.31
N GLY A 160 5.46 -12.01 -6.80
CA GLY A 160 4.78 -10.72 -6.60
C GLY A 160 3.96 -10.67 -5.32
N LEU A 161 3.51 -9.47 -4.96
CA LEU A 161 2.58 -9.24 -3.85
C LEU A 161 1.16 -9.10 -4.40
N GLY A 162 0.16 -9.46 -3.60
CA GLY A 162 -1.25 -9.30 -3.93
C GLY A 162 -1.67 -7.83 -3.89
N LEU A 163 -2.38 -7.40 -4.92
CA LEU A 163 -3.16 -6.17 -4.89
C LEU A 163 -4.35 -6.34 -3.95
N ASN A 164 -4.83 -5.24 -3.37
CA ASN A 164 -6.00 -5.22 -2.48
C ASN A 164 -5.80 -6.16 -1.28
N THR A 165 -4.57 -6.21 -0.78
CA THR A 165 -4.16 -7.09 0.31
C THR A 165 -3.49 -6.27 1.40
N LEU A 166 -3.86 -6.57 2.65
CA LEU A 166 -3.20 -6.10 3.86
C LEU A 166 -2.35 -7.24 4.42
N TYR A 167 -1.06 -6.98 4.50
CA TYR A 167 -0.05 -7.86 5.06
C TYR A 167 0.23 -7.48 6.50
N GLU A 168 -0.01 -8.39 7.43
CA GLU A 168 0.47 -8.27 8.80
C GLU A 168 1.91 -8.74 8.90
N ILE A 169 2.80 -7.87 9.36
CA ILE A 169 4.24 -8.14 9.48
C ILE A 169 4.66 -7.95 10.94
N TYR A 170 5.47 -8.88 11.44
CA TYR A 170 5.89 -8.93 12.83
C TYR A 170 7.42 -8.79 12.96
N GLY A 171 7.84 -8.14 14.05
CA GLY A 171 9.24 -8.02 14.45
C GLY A 171 9.55 -8.98 15.59
N ARG A 172 10.83 -9.31 15.72
CA ARG A 172 11.33 -10.04 16.90
C ARG A 172 11.57 -9.12 18.08
#